data_AF-A0A520WWC0-F1
#
_entry.id   AF-A0A520WWC0-F1
#
_cell.length_a   1.000
_cell.length_b   1.000
_cell.length_c   1.000
_cell.angle_alpha   90.00
_cell.angle_beta   90.00
_cell.angle_gamma   90.00
#
_symmetry.space_group_name_H-M   'P 1'
#
loop_
_entity.id
_entity.type
_entity.pdbx_description
1 polymer ?
#
loop_
_entity_poly.entity_id
_entity_poly.type
_entity_poly.pdbx_seq_one_letter_code
_entity_poly.pdbx_strand_id
1 'polypeptide(L)' 'ASKGGAIKKMKRLLGLDRVICFGDSDNDLSMFEMADESYAPANANDSIKSAATAVIGHHDEEGIAHFLRERFALEAP' A
#
# COMPACT_ATOMS: atom_id res chain seq x y z
N ALA A 1 13.34 10.93 -9.12
CA ALA A 1 11.89 10.64 -9.29
C ALA A 1 11.44 9.81 -8.10
N SER A 2 10.23 10.01 -7.58
CA SER A 2 9.69 9.28 -6.41
C SER A 2 8.39 8.54 -6.78
N LYS A 3 8.08 7.47 -6.03
CA LYS A 3 6.81 6.74 -6.17
C LYS A 3 5.61 7.66 -5.90
N GLY A 4 5.69 8.52 -4.89
CA GLY A 4 4.67 9.54 -4.61
C GLY A 4 4.41 10.50 -5.78
N GLY A 5 5.48 10.96 -6.45
CA GLY A 5 5.35 11.81 -7.64
C GLY A 5 4.60 11.11 -8.78
N ALA A 6 4.80 9.80 -8.95
CA ALA A 6 4.06 9.00 -9.92
C ALA A 6 2.57 8.89 -9.56
N ILE A 7 2.23 8.62 -8.30
CA ILE A 7 0.84 8.58 -7.82
C ILE A 7 0.13 9.91 -8.07
N LYS A 8 0.76 11.04 -7.70
CA LYS A 8 0.17 12.36 -7.91
C LYS A 8 -0.14 12.64 -9.38
N LYS A 9 0.72 12.17 -10.28
CA LYS A 9 0.50 12.26 -11.73
C LYS A 9 -0.66 11.36 -12.17
N MET A 10 -0.72 10.12 -11.68
CA MET A 10 -1.77 9.16 -12.03
C MET A 10 -3.15 9.59 -11.53
N LYS A 11 -3.28 10.08 -10.27
CA LYS A 11 -4.55 10.62 -9.74
C LYS A 11 -5.13 11.69 -10.67
N ARG A 12 -4.28 12.62 -11.12
CA ARG A 12 -4.70 13.69 -12.06
C ARG A 12 -5.06 13.15 -13.45
N LEU A 13 -4.29 12.22 -13.99
CA LEU A 13 -4.51 11.70 -15.34
C LEU A 13 -5.76 10.84 -15.45
N LEU A 14 -6.06 10.06 -14.42
CA LEU A 14 -7.15 9.09 -14.41
C LEU A 14 -8.41 9.59 -13.66
N GLY A 15 -8.34 10.76 -13.03
CA GLY A 15 -9.44 11.29 -12.21
C GLY A 15 -9.76 10.39 -11.01
N LEU A 16 -8.74 9.80 -10.38
CA LEU A 16 -8.92 8.90 -9.24
C LEU A 16 -9.00 9.69 -7.94
N ASP A 17 -10.08 9.48 -7.20
CA ASP A 17 -10.29 10.11 -5.89
C ASP A 17 -9.48 9.41 -4.79
N ARG A 18 -9.40 8.08 -4.87
CA ARG A 18 -8.86 7.23 -3.80
C ARG A 18 -7.75 6.31 -4.28
N VAL A 19 -6.70 6.19 -3.48
CA VAL A 19 -5.53 5.35 -3.74
C VAL A 19 -5.20 4.54 -2.49
N ILE A 20 -5.07 3.23 -2.66
CA ILE A 20 -4.53 2.32 -1.66
C ILE A 20 -3.15 1.86 -2.14
N CYS A 21 -2.16 1.86 -1.26
CA CYS A 21 -0.81 1.43 -1.59
C CYS A 21 -0.25 0.40 -0.59
N PHE A 22 0.67 -0.42 -1.07
CA PHE A 22 1.37 -1.45 -0.31
C PHE A 22 2.87 -1.26 -0.48
N GLY A 23 3.65 -1.31 0.59
CA GLY A 23 5.09 -1.07 0.53
C GLY A 23 5.83 -1.57 1.76
N ASP A 24 7.12 -1.81 1.62
CA ASP A 24 7.93 -2.49 2.62
C ASP A 24 9.29 -1.83 2.89
N SER A 25 9.72 -0.91 2.02
CA SER A 25 11.07 -0.32 2.06
C SER A 25 11.05 1.22 1.97
N ASP A 26 12.18 1.86 2.26
CA ASP A 26 12.27 3.32 2.37
C ASP A 26 11.80 4.09 1.13
N ASN A 27 11.91 3.50 -0.06
CA ASN A 27 11.45 4.15 -1.29
C ASN A 27 9.91 4.23 -1.40
N ASP A 28 9.17 3.50 -0.55
CA ASP A 28 7.71 3.49 -0.45
C ASP A 28 7.16 4.62 0.42
N LEU A 29 7.99 5.26 1.26
CA LEU A 29 7.51 6.31 2.17
C LEU A 29 6.81 7.46 1.42
N SER A 30 7.44 7.91 0.32
CA SER A 30 6.83 8.93 -0.56
C SER A 30 5.50 8.51 -1.19
N MET A 31 5.29 7.20 -1.35
CA MET A 31 4.05 6.63 -1.86
C MET A 31 2.97 6.69 -0.77
N PHE A 32 3.32 6.35 0.46
CA PHE A 32 2.41 6.36 1.62
C PHE A 32 1.90 7.76 1.93
N GLU A 33 2.77 8.77 1.88
CA GLU A 33 2.40 10.19 2.07
C GLU A 33 1.37 10.70 1.05
N MET A 34 1.29 10.07 -0.13
CA MET A 34 0.40 10.48 -1.21
C MET A 34 -0.87 9.63 -1.32
N ALA A 35 -0.89 8.46 -0.68
CA ALA A 35 -2.00 7.52 -0.72
C ALA A 35 -3.05 7.88 0.33
N ASP A 36 -4.30 7.46 0.08
CA ASP A 36 -5.40 7.65 1.03
C ASP A 36 -5.39 6.56 2.11
N GLU A 37 -4.87 5.37 1.76
CA GLU A 37 -4.54 4.28 2.69
C GLU A 37 -3.21 3.63 2.27
N SER A 38 -2.42 3.23 3.26
CA SER A 38 -1.12 2.57 3.06
C SER A 38 -0.98 1.36 3.97
N TYR A 39 -0.50 0.25 3.44
CA TYR A 39 -0.37 -1.00 4.20
C TYR A 39 1.02 -1.59 4.07
N ALA A 40 1.63 -1.94 5.20
CA ALA A 40 2.95 -2.54 5.23
C ALA A 40 2.86 -4.05 5.50
N PRO A 41 3.42 -4.91 4.64
CA PRO A 41 3.56 -6.33 4.97
C PRO A 41 4.39 -6.56 6.23
N ALA A 42 4.19 -7.68 6.92
CA ALA A 42 4.90 -7.97 8.18
C ALA A 42 6.44 -7.99 8.06
N ASN A 43 7.00 -8.22 6.87
CA ASN A 43 8.44 -8.14 6.60
C ASN A 43 8.98 -6.73 6.34
N ALA A 44 8.12 -5.71 6.30
CA ALA A 44 8.53 -4.34 6.05
C ALA A 44 9.49 -3.80 7.11
N ASN A 45 10.30 -2.82 6.72
CA ASN A 45 11.14 -2.05 7.64
C ASN A 45 10.28 -1.40 8.74
N ASP A 46 10.82 -1.26 9.95
CA ASP A 46 10.09 -0.69 11.09
C ASP A 46 9.66 0.76 10.84
N SER A 47 10.47 1.53 10.11
CA SER A 47 10.13 2.88 9.64
C SER A 47 8.87 2.89 8.78
N ILE A 48 8.73 1.89 7.89
CA ILE A 48 7.59 1.77 6.97
C ILE A 48 6.35 1.27 7.70
N LYS A 49 6.49 0.28 8.59
CA LYS A 49 5.38 -0.17 9.46
C LYS A 49 4.81 0.97 10.29
N SER A 50 5.69 1.83 10.82
CA SER A 50 5.29 2.99 11.63
C SER A 50 4.59 4.07 10.82
N ALA A 51 4.88 4.18 9.52
CA ALA A 51 4.26 5.14 8.61
C ALA A 51 2.99 4.60 7.92
N ALA A 52 2.72 3.30 8.03
CA ALA A 52 1.56 2.67 7.39
C ALA A 52 0.25 2.96 8.14
N THR A 53 -0.86 2.93 7.42
CA THR A 53 -2.20 2.90 8.03
C THR A 53 -2.39 1.66 8.90
N ALA A 54 -1.92 0.51 8.43
CA ALA A 54 -1.82 -0.70 9.23
C ALA A 54 -0.73 -1.65 8.69
N VAL A 55 -0.28 -2.55 9.55
CA VAL A 55 0.55 -3.69 9.17
C VAL A 55 -0.35 -4.86 8.81
N ILE A 56 -0.07 -5.54 7.70
CA ILE A 56 -0.81 -6.71 7.21
C ILE A 56 0.08 -7.97 7.24
N GLY A 57 -0.46 -9.10 6.80
CA GLY A 57 0.26 -10.38 6.76
C GLY A 57 1.60 -10.34 6.00
N HIS A 58 2.42 -11.37 6.20
CA HIS A 58 3.73 -11.47 5.56
C HIS A 58 3.60 -11.65 4.03
N HIS A 59 4.57 -11.15 3.25
CA HIS A 59 4.51 -11.27 1.79
C HIS A 59 4.51 -12.73 1.31
N ASP A 60 5.31 -13.61 1.93
CA ASP A 60 5.34 -15.06 1.64
C ASP A 60 4.05 -15.81 2.03
N GLU A 61 3.18 -15.20 2.85
CA GLU A 61 1.89 -15.76 3.27
C GLU A 61 0.72 -15.14 2.49
N GLU A 62 0.97 -14.63 1.29
CA GLU A 62 0.02 -13.89 0.47
C GLU A 62 -0.65 -12.71 1.19
N GLY A 63 0.05 -12.04 2.12
CA GLY A 63 -0.55 -11.05 3.02
C GLY A 63 -1.35 -9.94 2.34
N ILE A 64 -0.89 -9.46 1.17
CA ILE A 64 -1.62 -8.48 0.36
C ILE A 64 -2.92 -9.07 -0.20
N ALA A 65 -2.87 -10.31 -0.72
CA ALA A 65 -4.06 -10.95 -1.29
C ALA A 65 -5.09 -11.26 -0.21
N HIS A 66 -4.67 -11.75 0.97
CA HIS A 66 -5.54 -11.95 2.12
C HIS A 66 -6.22 -10.66 2.55
N PHE A 67 -5.45 -9.56 2.67
CA PHE A 67 -6.00 -8.25 2.97
C PHE A 67 -7.06 -7.82 1.94
N LEU A 68 -6.78 -7.95 0.64
CA LEU A 68 -7.73 -7.57 -0.41
C LEU A 68 -9.00 -8.44 -0.39
N ARG A 69 -8.86 -9.76 -0.18
CA ARG A 69 -9.99 -10.70 -0.08
C ARG A 69 -10.90 -10.32 1.08
N GLU A 70 -10.34 -10.09 2.26
CA GLU A 70 -11.11 -9.68 3.44
C GLU A 70 -11.76 -8.31 3.25
N ARG A 71 -10.97 -7.31 2.81
CA ARG A 71 -11.41 -5.92 2.69
C ARG A 71 -12.57 -5.72 1.70
N PHE A 72 -12.60 -6.52 0.64
CA PHE A 72 -13.57 -6.43 -0.45
C PHE A 72 -14.51 -7.62 -0.54
N ALA A 73 -14.47 -8.53 0.44
CA ALA A 73 -15.25 -9.77 0.45
C ALA A 73 -15.15 -10.56 -0.87
N LEU A 74 -13.92 -10.73 -1.36
CA LEU A 74 -13.66 -11.48 -2.59
C LEU A 74 -13.61 -12.98 -2.31
N GLU A 75 -14.19 -13.78 -3.21
CA GLU A 75 -14.10 -15.23 -3.13
C GLU A 75 -12.64 -15.70 -3.24
N ALA A 76 -12.27 -16.71 -2.45
CA ALA A 76 -10.99 -17.37 -2.60
C ALA A 76 -10.96 -18.14 -3.94
N PRO A 77 -9.83 -18.14 -4.65
CA PRO A 77 -9.67 -18.97 -5.85
C PRO A 77 -9.81 -20.46 -5.57
#